data_AF-A0A523LNL1-F1
#
_entry.id   AF-A0A523LNL1-F1
#
_cell.length_a   1.000
_cell.length_b   1.000
_cell.length_c   1.000
_cell.angle_alpha   90.00
_cell.angle_beta   90.00
_cell.angle_gamma   90.00
#
_symmetry.space_group_name_H-M   'P 1'
#
loop_
_entity.id
_entity.type
_entity.pdbx_description
1 polymer ?
#
loop_
_entity_poly.entity_id
_entity_poly.type
_entity_poly.pdbx_seq_one_letter_code
_entity_poly.pdbx_strand_id
1 'polypeptide(L)' 'MNTHVIQDWTSTQVPMKHGDGRDVRYKVFQNGTRHYQEIRDIDDNLIHILELPQGMAMEKSSYEVLLRYVLVDVVNS' A
#
# COMPACT_ATOMS: atom_id res chain seq x y z
N MET A 1 21.29 -3.73 6.37
CA MET A 1 20.17 -3.55 5.42
C MET A 1 19.57 -2.19 5.72
N ASN A 2 19.78 -1.19 4.86
CA ASN A 2 19.22 0.16 5.06
C ASN A 2 17.83 0.19 4.40
N THR A 3 16.78 0.07 5.20
CA THR A 3 15.43 0.43 4.79
C THR A 3 15.25 1.93 4.98
N HIS A 4 14.90 2.63 3.90
CA HIS A 4 14.60 4.06 3.94
C HIS A 4 13.09 4.24 3.83
N VAL A 5 12.47 4.80 4.87
CA VAL A 5 11.03 5.07 4.87
C VAL A 5 10.77 6.32 4.03
N ILE A 6 10.01 6.16 2.95
CA ILE A 6 9.59 7.25 2.07
C ILE A 6 8.27 7.83 2.56
N GLN A 7 7.36 6.95 2.98
CA GLN A 7 6.10 7.32 3.58
C GLN A 7 5.84 6.44 4.79
N ASP A 8 5.67 7.08 5.93
CA ASP A 8 5.30 6.39 7.17
C ASP A 8 3.84 5.93 7.12
N TRP A 9 3.42 5.18 8.13
CA TRP A 9 2.09 4.58 8.18
C TRP A 9 1.00 5.62 7.95
N THR A 10 0.27 5.44 6.87
CA THR A 10 -0.83 6.31 6.47
C THR A 10 -2.11 5.49 6.46
N SER A 11 -3.05 5.87 7.31
CA SER A 11 -4.40 5.30 7.32
C SER A 11 -5.22 5.89 6.18
N THR A 12 -5.94 5.05 5.45
CA THR A 12 -6.85 5.46 4.38
C THR A 12 -7.98 4.46 4.27
N GLN A 13 -9.15 4.94 3.86
CA GLN A 13 -10.32 4.11 3.62
C GLN A 13 -10.41 3.80 2.12
N VAL A 14 -10.36 2.52 1.77
CA VAL A 14 -10.41 2.08 0.38
C VAL A 14 -11.82 1.59 0.06
N PRO A 15 -12.52 2.22 -0.92
CA PRO A 15 -13.82 1.72 -1.35
C PRO A 15 -13.66 0.34 -2.00
N MET A 16 -14.42 -0.64 -1.52
CA MET A 16 -14.46 -1.99 -2.08
C MET A 16 -15.58 -2.11 -3.11
N LYS A 17 -15.48 -3.09 -4.03
CA LYS A 17 -16.51 -3.30 -5.07
C LYS A 17 -17.87 -3.68 -4.47
N HIS A 18 -17.90 -4.45 -3.39
CA HIS A 18 -19.12 -4.90 -2.72
C HIS A 18 -19.05 -4.50 -1.23
N GLY A 19 -19.87 -3.54 -0.80
CA GLY A 19 -20.01 -3.13 0.61
C GLY A 19 -19.39 -1.78 1.00
N ASP A 20 -19.22 -1.57 2.30
CA ASP A 20 -18.56 -0.42 2.92
C ASP A 20 -17.06 -0.36 2.60
N GLY A 21 -16.46 0.83 2.74
CA GLY A 21 -15.03 1.00 2.57
C GLY A 21 -14.23 0.18 3.60
N ARG A 22 -13.07 -0.33 3.21
CA ARG A 22 -12.16 -1.01 4.12
C ARG A 22 -11.12 -0.03 4.63
N ASP A 23 -11.06 0.13 5.94
CA ASP A 23 -9.97 0.82 6.60
C ASP A 23 -8.70 -0.01 6.52
N VAL A 24 -7.66 0.60 5.96
CA VAL A 24 -6.33 0.01 5.84
C VAL A 24 -5.29 1.07 6.15
N ARG A 25 -4.08 0.60 6.43
CA ARG A 25 -2.92 1.46 6.57
C ARG A 25 -1.82 0.96 5.66
N TYR A 26 -1.10 1.88 5.04
CA TYR A 26 0.02 1.53 4.19
C TYR A 26 1.26 2.34 4.57
N LYS A 27 2.43 1.75 4.36
CA LYS A 27 3.71 2.46 4.39
C LYS A 27 4.45 2.21 3.09
N VAL A 28 5.29 3.17 2.70
CA VAL A 28 6.18 3.01 1.54
C VAL A 28 7.60 3.11 2.01
N PHE A 29 8.39 2.09 1.71
CA PHE A 29 9.80 2.07 2.06
C PHE A 29 10.63 1.57 0.90
N GLN A 30 11.83 2.09 0.80
CA GLN A 30 12.86 1.58 -0.07
C GLN A 30 13.71 0.57 0.69
N ASN A 31 13.99 -0.57 0.07
CA ASN A 31 14.96 -1.53 0.56
C ASN A 31 15.98 -1.81 -0.55
N GLY A 32 17.19 -1.28 -0.37
CA GLY A 32 18.20 -1.27 -1.43
C GLY A 32 17.79 -0.38 -2.60
N THR A 33 17.67 -0.94 -3.79
CA THR A 33 17.25 -0.23 -5.01
C THR A 33 15.74 -0.32 -5.27
N ARG A 34 15.02 -1.18 -4.53
CA ARG A 34 13.62 -1.49 -4.76
C ARG A 34 12.72 -0.77 -3.78
N HIS A 35 11.53 -0.43 -4.25
CA HIS A 35 10.50 0.26 -3.48
C HIS A 35 9.40 -0.74 -3.14
N TYR A 36 8.86 -0.63 -1.94
CA TYR A 36 7.81 -1.51 -1.47
C TYR A 36 6.70 -0.70 -0.82
N GLN A 37 5.46 -1.06 -1.12
CA GLN A 37 4.29 -0.60 -0.41
C GLN A 37 3.76 -1.76 0.43
N GLU A 38 3.85 -1.63 1.74
CA GLU A 38 3.31 -2.61 2.67
C GLU A 38 1.95 -2.15 3.16
N ILE A 39 0.98 -3.05 3.08
CA ILE A 39 -0.42 -2.80 3.35
C ILE A 39 -0.86 -3.69 4.51
N ARG A 40 -1.43 -3.08 5.54
CA ARG A 40 -1.96 -3.76 6.72
C ARG A 40 -3.40 -3.32 6.99
N ASP A 41 -4.14 -4.16 7.70
CA ASP A 41 -5.44 -3.77 8.23
C ASP A 41 -5.30 -2.90 9.50
N ILE A 42 -6.45 -2.54 10.08
CA ILE A 42 -6.52 -1.78 11.33
C ILE A 42 -5.99 -2.56 12.55
N ASP A 43 -6.04 -3.90 12.48
CA ASP A 43 -5.57 -4.83 13.51
C ASP A 43 -4.08 -5.18 13.34
N ASP A 44 -3.34 -4.45 12.49
CA ASP A 44 -1.90 -4.64 12.23
C ASP A 44 -1.56 -5.93 11.45
N ASN A 45 -2.55 -6.66 10.95
CA ASN A 45 -2.34 -7.85 10.14
C ASN A 45 -1.82 -7.47 8.75
N LEU A 46 -0.80 -8.18 8.29
CA LEU A 46 -0.27 -8.02 6.94
C LEU A 46 -1.32 -8.47 5.92
N ILE A 47 -1.79 -7.53 5.09
CA ILE A 47 -2.68 -7.85 3.96
C ILE A 47 -1.81 -8.19 2.75
N HIS A 48 -0.88 -7.32 2.38
CA HIS A 48 -0.08 -7.48 1.18
C HIS A 48 1.20 -6.62 1.18
N ILE A 49 2.21 -7.04 0.42
CA ILE A 49 3.41 -6.24 0.14
C ILE A 49 3.56 -6.15 -1.38
N LEU A 50 3.42 -4.95 -1.91
CA LEU A 50 3.60 -4.67 -3.32
C LEU A 50 5.02 -4.18 -3.59
N GLU A 51 5.71 -4.77 -4.56
CA GLU A 51 6.94 -4.19 -5.10
C GLU A 51 6.59 -3.11 -6.12
N LEU A 52 7.07 -1.90 -5.88
CA LEU A 52 6.87 -0.74 -6.74
C LEU A 52 8.02 -0.67 -7.78
N PRO A 53 7.71 -0.43 -9.06
CA PRO A 53 8.72 -0.35 -10.10
C PRO A 53 9.67 0.84 -9.88
N GLN A 54 10.95 0.61 -10.20
CA GLN A 54 12.00 1.60 -10.02
C GLN A 54 11.81 2.78 -11.00
N GLY A 55 11.77 4.01 -10.49
CA GLY A 55 11.55 5.22 -11.29
C GLY A 55 10.15 5.83 -11.19
N MET A 56 9.24 5.16 -10.48
CA MET A 56 7.96 5.76 -10.10
C MET A 56 8.20 6.73 -8.93
N ALA A 57 8.58 7.98 -9.22
CA ALA A 57 8.50 9.07 -8.25
C ALA A 57 7.02 9.38 -8.03
N MET A 58 6.38 8.58 -7.19
CA MET A 58 4.95 8.65 -6.98
C MET A 58 4.62 9.73 -5.97
N GLU A 59 3.76 10.66 -6.38
CA GLU A 59 3.07 11.50 -5.42
C GLU A 59 2.20 10.62 -4.52
N LYS A 60 1.93 11.09 -3.29
CA LYS A 60 1.14 10.36 -2.30
C LYS A 60 -0.18 9.80 -2.88
N SER A 61 -0.83 10.59 -3.74
CA SER A 61 -2.07 10.21 -4.43
C SER A 61 -1.91 8.95 -5.30
N SER A 62 -0.75 8.73 -5.90
CA SER A 62 -0.51 7.57 -6.76
C SER A 62 -0.38 6.28 -5.95
N TYR A 63 0.18 6.33 -4.73
CA TYR A 63 0.21 5.19 -3.82
C TYR A 63 -1.19 4.76 -3.37
N GLU A 64 -2.10 5.72 -3.16
CA GLU A 64 -3.49 5.43 -2.85
C GLU A 64 -4.22 4.78 -4.02
N VAL A 65 -3.97 5.23 -5.25
CA VAL A 65 -4.56 4.61 -6.44
C VAL A 65 -4.09 3.16 -6.59
N LEU A 66 -2.79 2.89 -6.47
CA LEU A 66 -2.25 1.53 -6.51
C LEU A 66 -2.84 0.63 -5.42
N LEU A 67 -2.90 1.15 -4.19
CA LEU A 67 -3.52 0.46 -3.06
C LEU A 67 -4.96 0.01 -3.37
N ARG A 68 -5.77 0.89 -3.98
CA ARG A 68 -7.15 0.57 -4.37
C ARG A 68 -7.19 -0.55 -5.40
N TYR A 69 -6.36 -0.49 -6.45
CA TYR A 69 -6.30 -1.54 -7.46
C TYR A 69 -5.87 -2.89 -6.87
N VAL A 70 -4.83 -2.90 -6.04
CA VAL A 70 -4.31 -4.12 -5.42
C VAL A 70 -5.32 -4.73 -4.47
N LEU A 71 -5.96 -3.94 -3.61
CA LEU A 71 -6.94 -4.48 -2.68
C LEU A 71 -8.20 -4.97 -3.41
N VAL A 72 -8.63 -4.29 -4.47
CA VAL A 72 -9.72 -4.78 -5.30
C VAL A 72 -9.34 -6.10 -5.97
N ASP A 73 -8.09 -6.29 -6.39
CA ASP A 73 -7.63 -7.55 -6.99
C ASP A 73 -7.50 -8.68 -5.96
N VAL A 74 -6.76 -8.43 -4.87
CA VAL A 74 -6.43 -9.40 -3.81
C VAL A 74 -7.67 -9.86 -3.03
N VAL A 75 -8.64 -8.98 -2.75
CA VAL A 75 -9.83 -9.32 -1.95
C VAL A 75 -10.92 -10.00 -2.79
N ASN A 76 -10.85 -9.93 -4.12
CA ASN A 76 -11.79 -10.62 -5.00
C ASN A 76 -11.29 -12.01 -5.49
N SER A 77 -10.14 -12.50 -4.98
CA SER A 77 -9.59 -13.83 -5.29
C SER A 77 -9.92 -14.87 -4.23
#